data_AF-A0A2V9I7I2-F1
#
_entry.id   AF-A0A2V9I7I2-F1
#
_cell.length_a   1.000
_cell.length_b   1.000
_cell.length_c   1.000
_cell.angle_alpha   90.00
_cell.angle_beta   90.00
_cell.angle_gamma   90.00
#
_symmetry.space_group_name_H-M   'P 1'
#
loop_
_entity.id
_entity.type
_entity.pdbx_description
1 polymer ?
#
loop_
_entity_poly.entity_id
_entity_poly.type
_entity_poly.pdbx_seq_one_letter_code
_entity_poly.pdbx_strand_id
1 'polypeptide(L)'
;MVGILAGMRRRTMEPAKRACGTRGLSLLGVAGLLLWAAGADRAQTSSKGNVGAKRAQSPPAASTTPIAGPLTASGNPNYFRDASGAVLILSGSQTWNTLQDWGSNGSLRSLDFNAYVNFLTAHGHNFSLLWRTELPKFCGFPGTTSSPPDLTVGPHPWLRTGPGNATDGALKFDLTKFNQNFFDRLRTRTQALSNAGIYVGVYLFTGEWLNIFRCPIDGYPFTGANNINGIDDGYAGGSAGTGSVTMTAPNAITGLQDAYVEKVIDTLNDLPNVLWIVSEEAPPNSTWWNSHQISHIRSYESGKPHQHPVGYAALIGPGSSDTTLYNSNADWVAPSVRISPSTSCGNGNPACKVNINDSDHSYWEMWKDTPQQNRNYAWKNFLTGNQVLFMDPYVVYYPREHRNLCASPTDAICSSPDARWDNFRNNLGYILRYSRKLSLGNVTPRSELSSTGYCLAQTPSVGAEYLIYAPSGGSFTVNLSAMPGSRALAVEWFNPSTGATVAGDPVLSGSSAQAFTPPFSGDATLYLVDTAGHATSGKR
;
A
#
# COMPACT_ATOMS: atom_id res chain seq x y z
N MET A 1 8.81 18.42 14.40
CA MET A 1 9.98 17.64 14.87
C MET A 1 9.67 16.15 14.70
N VAL A 2 9.42 15.72 13.46
CA VAL A 2 9.11 14.35 13.03
C VAL A 2 9.52 14.31 11.55
N GLY A 3 10.48 13.45 11.19
CA GLY A 3 11.05 13.32 9.84
C GLY A 3 12.55 13.60 9.67
N ILE A 4 13.31 13.94 10.73
CA ILE A 4 14.77 14.15 10.61
C ILE A 4 15.49 13.57 11.82
N LEU A 5 16.08 12.38 11.65
CA LEU A 5 17.32 12.00 12.33
C LEU A 5 18.17 11.03 11.49
N ALA A 6 18.11 11.17 10.16
CA ALA A 6 19.11 10.60 9.26
C ALA A 6 19.47 11.65 8.19
N GLY A 7 20.54 12.40 8.46
CA GLY A 7 21.27 13.17 7.45
C GLY A 7 20.90 14.65 7.31
N MET A 8 21.57 15.54 8.05
CA MET A 8 22.33 16.68 7.49
C MET A 8 22.94 17.58 8.58
N ARG A 9 24.14 18.09 8.28
CA ARG A 9 25.06 18.81 9.17
C ARG A 9 24.52 20.17 9.63
N ARG A 10 24.82 20.51 10.89
CA ARG A 10 24.63 21.82 11.51
C ARG A 10 25.36 22.94 10.75
N ARG A 11 24.65 24.04 10.46
CA ARG A 11 25.21 25.40 10.51
C ARG A 11 24.28 26.27 11.35
N THR A 12 24.88 26.88 12.35
CA THR A 12 24.34 27.77 13.38
C THR A 12 24.00 29.15 12.82
N MET A 13 22.92 29.78 13.31
CA MET A 13 22.88 31.24 13.56
C MET A 13 21.75 31.61 14.54
N GLU A 14 22.09 32.55 15.43
CA GLU A 14 21.33 33.14 16.55
C GLU A 14 20.14 34.04 16.14
N PRO A 15 19.25 34.42 17.09
CA PRO A 15 17.99 35.13 16.80
C PRO A 15 18.09 36.66 16.94
N ALA A 16 17.36 37.39 16.10
CA ALA A 16 17.09 38.81 16.29
C ALA A 16 15.66 39.06 16.82
N LYS A 17 15.58 39.99 17.78
CA LYS A 17 14.44 40.38 18.62
C LYS A 17 13.57 41.49 18.01
N ARG A 18 12.39 41.69 18.65
CA ARG A 18 11.55 42.91 18.82
C ARG A 18 10.59 43.29 17.66
N ALA A 19 9.47 43.99 17.85
CA ALA A 19 8.47 44.22 18.92
C ALA A 19 7.50 45.32 18.40
N CYS A 20 6.40 45.56 19.15
CA CYS A 20 5.39 46.65 19.07
C CYS A 20 4.25 46.44 18.05
N GLY A 21 2.95 46.41 18.42
CA GLY A 21 2.14 47.39 19.19
C GLY A 21 1.31 48.20 18.17
N THR A 22 -0.04 48.24 18.14
CA THR A 22 -0.93 48.88 19.13
C THR A 22 -2.41 48.60 18.80
N ARG A 23 -3.28 48.72 19.82
CA ARG A 23 -4.74 48.50 19.88
C ARG A 23 -5.60 49.57 19.19
N GLY A 24 -6.87 49.22 18.91
CA GLY A 24 -7.99 50.17 18.75
C GLY A 24 -9.37 49.48 18.72
N LEU A 25 -10.19 49.73 19.74
CA LEU A 25 -11.55 49.22 20.02
C LEU A 25 -12.64 49.91 19.17
N SER A 26 -13.78 49.24 18.90
CA SER A 26 -15.14 49.72 19.25
C SER A 26 -16.25 48.69 18.97
N LEU A 27 -17.14 48.52 19.96
CA LEU A 27 -18.42 47.81 19.91
C LEU A 27 -19.54 48.75 19.42
N LEU A 28 -20.56 48.20 18.75
CA LEU A 28 -22.00 48.43 19.04
C LEU A 28 -22.86 47.50 18.15
N GLY A 29 -23.82 46.80 18.76
CA GLY A 29 -24.81 45.98 18.05
C GLY A 29 -26.11 46.74 17.75
N VAL A 30 -27.04 46.07 17.06
CA VAL A 30 -28.48 45.95 17.36
C VAL A 30 -29.14 45.06 16.28
N ALA A 31 -30.15 44.32 16.72
CA ALA A 31 -30.87 43.23 16.08
C ALA A 31 -31.84 43.62 14.93
N GLY A 32 -32.23 42.61 14.14
CA GLY A 32 -33.38 42.62 13.22
C GLY A 32 -33.85 41.20 12.91
N LEU A 33 -35.12 40.92 13.22
CA LEU A 33 -35.81 39.62 13.24
C LEU A 33 -36.46 39.28 11.88
N LEU A 34 -36.53 37.97 11.58
CA LEU A 34 -37.62 37.20 10.93
C LEU A 34 -38.25 37.66 9.59
N LEU A 35 -38.31 36.75 8.60
CA LEU A 35 -39.57 36.18 8.08
C LEU A 35 -39.31 34.98 7.13
N TRP A 36 -40.10 33.91 7.32
CA TRP A 36 -40.29 32.78 6.40
C TRP A 36 -41.33 33.14 5.33
N ALA A 37 -41.17 32.64 4.09
CA ALA A 37 -42.29 32.33 3.20
C ALA A 37 -41.89 31.24 2.20
N ALA A 38 -42.68 30.17 2.20
CA ALA A 38 -42.65 29.10 1.22
C ALA A 38 -43.36 29.53 -0.08
N GLY A 39 -42.88 29.03 -1.22
CA GLY A 39 -43.54 29.16 -2.51
C GLY A 39 -43.17 27.97 -3.39
N ALA A 40 -44.04 26.98 -3.41
CA ALA A 40 -44.02 25.92 -4.40
C ALA A 40 -44.52 26.49 -5.73
N ASP A 41 -43.83 26.22 -6.83
CA ASP A 41 -44.45 26.29 -8.14
C ASP A 41 -44.01 25.15 -9.04
N ARG A 42 -45.03 24.49 -9.58
CA ARG A 42 -44.99 23.33 -10.44
C ARG A 42 -45.32 23.85 -11.84
N ALA A 43 -44.39 23.76 -12.79
CA ALA A 43 -44.69 24.03 -14.19
C ALA A 43 -44.22 22.86 -15.05
N GLN A 44 -45.18 22.26 -15.75
CA GLN A 44 -45.02 21.18 -16.70
C GLN A 44 -44.85 21.75 -18.12
N THR A 45 -44.02 21.05 -18.90
CA THR A 45 -44.01 20.89 -20.38
C THR A 45 -43.60 22.05 -21.28
N SER A 46 -42.52 21.86 -22.06
CA SER A 46 -42.65 21.62 -23.52
C SER A 46 -41.38 21.00 -24.11
N SER A 47 -41.60 20.10 -25.08
CA SER A 47 -40.61 19.33 -25.82
C SER A 47 -40.03 20.08 -27.03
N LYS A 48 -38.73 19.89 -27.32
CA LYS A 48 -38.14 19.48 -28.62
C LYS A 48 -36.63 19.74 -28.63
N GLY A 49 -35.83 18.74 -29.03
CA GLY A 49 -34.40 18.90 -29.30
C GLY A 49 -33.60 17.61 -29.10
N ASN A 50 -33.73 16.69 -30.05
CA ASN A 50 -33.03 15.40 -30.07
C ASN A 50 -31.59 15.60 -30.57
N VAL A 51 -30.59 15.47 -29.68
CA VAL A 51 -29.18 15.25 -30.06
C VAL A 51 -28.71 14.03 -29.28
N GLY A 52 -28.44 12.95 -30.01
CA GLY A 52 -28.12 11.63 -29.45
C GLY A 52 -26.83 11.65 -28.63
N ALA A 53 -26.96 11.74 -27.32
CA ALA A 53 -25.90 11.38 -26.39
C ALA A 53 -25.76 9.85 -26.42
N LYS A 54 -24.66 9.35 -27.01
CA LYS A 54 -24.25 7.96 -26.84
C LYS A 54 -24.06 7.72 -25.34
N ARG A 55 -24.98 6.94 -24.77
CA ARG A 55 -24.92 6.45 -23.39
C ARG A 55 -23.57 5.76 -23.21
N ALA A 56 -22.73 6.28 -22.32
CA ALA A 56 -21.52 5.62 -21.89
C ALA A 56 -21.90 4.21 -21.42
N GLN A 57 -21.40 3.19 -22.14
CA GLN A 57 -21.55 1.82 -21.71
C GLN A 57 -20.84 1.68 -20.36
N SER A 58 -21.57 1.19 -19.35
CA SER A 58 -20.97 0.73 -18.10
C SER A 58 -19.83 -0.25 -18.44
N PRO A 59 -18.70 -0.20 -17.73
CA PRO A 59 -17.62 -1.15 -17.96
C PRO A 59 -18.17 -2.58 -17.83
N PRO A 60 -17.76 -3.54 -18.67
CA PRO A 60 -18.11 -4.93 -18.44
C PRO A 60 -17.59 -5.32 -17.05
N ALA A 61 -18.45 -5.94 -16.24
CA ALA A 61 -18.04 -6.53 -14.97
C ALA A 61 -16.85 -7.44 -15.25
N ALA A 62 -15.71 -7.13 -14.65
CA ALA A 62 -14.53 -7.98 -14.75
C ALA A 62 -14.94 -9.37 -14.26
N SER A 63 -14.81 -10.38 -15.12
CA SER A 63 -14.91 -11.77 -14.70
C SER A 63 -13.75 -12.02 -13.73
N THR A 64 -14.02 -11.96 -12.42
CA THR A 64 -13.04 -12.25 -11.38
C THR A 64 -12.83 -13.75 -11.36
N THR A 65 -11.85 -14.22 -12.13
CA THR A 65 -11.42 -15.63 -12.05
C THR A 65 -11.07 -15.92 -10.59
N PRO A 66 -11.72 -16.92 -9.96
CA PRO A 66 -11.44 -17.25 -8.57
C PRO A 66 -9.95 -17.55 -8.36
N ILE A 67 -9.38 -17.05 -7.26
CA ILE A 67 -8.01 -17.38 -6.86
C ILE A 67 -8.01 -18.84 -6.42
N ALA A 68 -7.34 -19.70 -7.19
CA ALA A 68 -7.44 -21.16 -7.03
C ALA A 68 -6.39 -21.76 -6.09
N GLY A 69 -5.33 -21.02 -5.76
CA GLY A 69 -4.25 -21.48 -4.87
C GLY A 69 -3.30 -20.34 -4.49
N PRO A 70 -2.45 -20.54 -3.46
CA PRO A 70 -1.44 -19.57 -3.05
C PRO A 70 -0.49 -19.19 -4.20
N LEU A 71 0.00 -17.96 -4.16
CA LEU A 71 1.04 -17.50 -5.08
C LEU A 71 2.35 -18.26 -4.83
N THR A 72 3.09 -18.52 -5.89
CA THR A 72 4.45 -19.07 -5.83
C THR A 72 5.41 -18.20 -6.62
N ALA A 73 6.71 -18.26 -6.31
CA ALA A 73 7.72 -17.56 -7.10
C ALA A 73 7.65 -17.99 -8.58
N SER A 74 7.74 -17.03 -9.50
CA SER A 74 7.84 -17.31 -10.93
C SER A 74 9.30 -17.55 -11.35
N GLY A 75 9.52 -17.94 -12.61
CA GLY A 75 10.86 -17.98 -13.19
C GLY A 75 11.51 -16.60 -13.35
N ASN A 76 10.67 -15.55 -13.42
CA ASN A 76 11.12 -14.17 -13.31
C ASN A 76 11.15 -13.79 -11.82
N PRO A 77 12.32 -13.48 -11.24
CA PRO A 77 12.44 -13.24 -9.79
C PRO A 77 11.64 -12.04 -9.28
N ASN A 78 11.20 -11.17 -10.18
CA ASN A 78 10.44 -9.96 -9.87
C ASN A 78 8.94 -10.23 -9.60
N TYR A 79 8.42 -11.39 -10.00
CA TYR A 79 6.99 -11.66 -10.06
C TYR A 79 6.61 -13.00 -9.45
N PHE A 80 5.36 -13.07 -8.98
CA PHE A 80 4.72 -14.32 -8.60
C PHE A 80 4.03 -14.96 -9.81
N ARG A 81 3.68 -16.24 -9.66
CA ARG A 81 2.72 -16.94 -10.50
C ARG A 81 1.58 -17.49 -9.66
N ASP A 82 0.38 -17.51 -10.23
CA ASP A 82 -0.78 -18.15 -9.63
C ASP A 82 -0.78 -19.69 -9.82
N ALA A 83 -1.81 -20.35 -9.27
CA ALA A 83 -1.97 -21.80 -9.36
C ALA A 83 -2.18 -22.33 -10.80
N SER A 84 -2.57 -21.48 -11.75
CA SER A 84 -2.65 -21.84 -13.17
C SER A 84 -1.29 -21.73 -13.88
N GLY A 85 -0.30 -21.12 -13.23
CA GLY A 85 1.02 -20.82 -13.78
C GLY A 85 1.10 -19.44 -14.44
N ALA A 86 0.04 -18.62 -14.38
CA ALA A 86 0.06 -17.28 -14.94
C ALA A 86 0.90 -16.36 -14.06
N VAL A 87 1.89 -15.69 -14.67
CA VAL A 87 2.75 -14.70 -14.00
C VAL A 87 1.96 -13.41 -13.84
N LEU A 88 2.00 -12.81 -12.65
CA LEU A 88 1.25 -11.61 -12.33
C LEU A 88 2.03 -10.65 -11.42
N ILE A 89 1.55 -9.41 -11.35
CA ILE A 89 1.97 -8.42 -10.36
C ILE A 89 0.85 -8.19 -9.33
N LEU A 90 1.22 -7.69 -8.16
CA LEU A 90 0.33 -7.23 -7.09
C LEU A 90 0.37 -5.71 -7.01
N SER A 91 -0.78 -5.06 -7.19
CA SER A 91 -0.85 -3.60 -7.09
C SER A 91 -2.21 -3.14 -6.58
N GLY A 92 -2.19 -2.12 -5.74
CA GLY A 92 -3.42 -1.53 -5.22
C GLY A 92 -3.20 -0.54 -4.08
N SER A 93 -4.27 -0.27 -3.35
CA SER A 93 -4.27 0.58 -2.16
C SER A 93 -4.34 -0.27 -0.88
N GLN A 94 -3.67 0.20 0.15
CA GLN A 94 -3.77 -0.27 1.54
C GLN A 94 -4.01 0.91 2.49
N THR A 95 -4.54 0.67 3.68
CA THR A 95 -4.66 1.70 4.73
C THR A 95 -4.67 1.09 6.14
N TRP A 96 -4.42 1.88 7.18
CA TRP A 96 -4.20 1.40 8.56
C TRP A 96 -5.42 0.73 9.22
N ASN A 97 -6.64 1.20 8.98
CA ASN A 97 -7.84 0.71 9.68
C ASN A 97 -8.54 -0.47 8.97
N THR A 98 -7.79 -1.19 8.15
CA THR A 98 -8.28 -2.28 7.27
C THR A 98 -8.59 -3.57 7.99
N LEU A 99 -7.99 -3.86 9.16
CA LEU A 99 -8.41 -4.99 10.01
C LEU A 99 -9.10 -4.53 11.29
N GLN A 100 -8.51 -3.56 11.98
CA GLN A 100 -9.03 -2.99 13.22
C GLN A 100 -9.68 -1.64 12.96
N ASP A 101 -10.79 -1.40 13.62
CA ASP A 101 -11.46 -0.10 13.58
C ASP A 101 -10.66 0.90 14.40
N TRP A 102 -10.67 2.14 13.96
CA TRP A 102 -9.99 3.27 14.60
C TRP A 102 -11.03 4.33 14.99
N GLY A 103 -10.67 5.16 15.95
CA GLY A 103 -11.34 6.44 16.20
C GLY A 103 -10.75 7.21 17.37
N SER A 104 -11.06 8.49 17.49
CA SER A 104 -10.58 9.34 18.59
C SER A 104 -11.60 9.44 19.74
N ASN A 105 -11.21 10.15 20.82
CA ASN A 105 -12.08 10.42 21.98
C ASN A 105 -12.68 9.16 22.65
N GLY A 106 -11.98 8.03 22.59
CA GLY A 106 -12.45 6.75 23.15
C GLY A 106 -13.58 6.08 22.37
N SER A 107 -13.94 6.59 21.18
CA SER A 107 -15.01 6.06 20.34
C SER A 107 -14.44 5.41 19.08
N LEU A 108 -14.84 4.18 18.78
CA LEU A 108 -14.46 3.48 17.56
C LEU A 108 -15.41 3.80 16.40
N ARG A 109 -14.87 3.87 15.18
CA ARG A 109 -15.65 3.96 13.95
C ARG A 109 -15.37 2.75 13.09
N SER A 110 -16.43 1.96 12.83
CA SER A 110 -16.34 0.80 11.97
C SER A 110 -15.96 1.21 10.56
N LEU A 111 -14.96 0.55 9.99
CA LEU A 111 -14.71 0.62 8.56
C LEU A 111 -15.81 -0.14 7.81
N ASP A 112 -16.48 0.50 6.86
CA ASP A 112 -17.31 -0.22 5.87
C ASP A 112 -16.38 -0.96 4.91
N PHE A 113 -16.10 -2.21 5.26
CA PHE A 113 -15.14 -3.02 4.52
C PHE A 113 -15.66 -3.43 3.13
N ASN A 114 -16.98 -3.56 2.95
CA ASN A 114 -17.54 -3.84 1.63
C ASN A 114 -17.37 -2.63 0.70
N ALA A 115 -17.58 -1.42 1.21
CA ALA A 115 -17.28 -0.20 0.47
C ALA A 115 -15.78 -0.10 0.13
N TYR A 116 -14.89 -0.55 1.03
CA TYR A 116 -13.46 -0.62 0.77
C TYR A 116 -13.11 -1.61 -0.36
N VAL A 117 -13.67 -2.83 -0.34
CA VAL A 117 -13.48 -3.82 -1.42
C VAL A 117 -13.99 -3.28 -2.76
N ASN A 118 -15.19 -2.70 -2.78
CA ASN A 118 -15.75 -2.09 -3.99
C ASN A 118 -14.90 -0.93 -4.52
N PHE A 119 -14.33 -0.13 -3.62
CA PHE A 119 -13.39 0.93 -3.95
C PHE A 119 -12.13 0.38 -4.64
N LEU A 120 -11.50 -0.68 -4.09
CA LEU A 120 -10.35 -1.34 -4.71
C LEU A 120 -10.70 -1.89 -6.10
N THR A 121 -11.82 -2.60 -6.22
CA THR A 121 -12.29 -3.17 -7.50
C THR A 121 -12.57 -2.08 -8.53
N ALA A 122 -13.16 -0.95 -8.14
CA ALA A 122 -13.46 0.17 -9.04
C ALA A 122 -12.19 0.80 -9.63
N HIS A 123 -11.08 0.78 -8.89
CA HIS A 123 -9.77 1.22 -9.37
C HIS A 123 -8.95 0.10 -10.04
N GLY A 124 -9.51 -1.10 -10.19
CA GLY A 124 -8.88 -2.23 -10.85
C GLY A 124 -7.73 -2.86 -10.06
N HIS A 125 -7.69 -2.66 -8.74
CA HIS A 125 -6.65 -3.20 -7.86
C HIS A 125 -6.81 -4.71 -7.65
N ASN A 126 -5.70 -5.40 -7.40
CA ASN A 126 -5.68 -6.84 -7.11
C ASN A 126 -4.90 -7.20 -5.83
N PHE A 127 -4.43 -6.20 -5.09
CA PHE A 127 -3.71 -6.40 -3.84
C PHE A 127 -4.04 -5.30 -2.82
N SER A 128 -4.11 -5.68 -1.55
CA SER A 128 -4.27 -4.78 -0.40
C SER A 128 -3.67 -5.41 0.85
N LEU A 129 -3.65 -4.68 1.97
CA LEU A 129 -3.16 -5.17 3.26
C LEU A 129 -4.25 -5.11 4.32
N LEU A 130 -4.23 -6.07 5.24
CA LEU A 130 -4.95 -6.02 6.51
C LEU A 130 -3.96 -5.65 7.61
N TRP A 131 -4.13 -4.45 8.15
CA TRP A 131 -3.23 -3.84 9.12
C TRP A 131 -3.56 -4.19 10.55
N ARG A 132 -2.55 -4.66 11.28
CA ARG A 132 -2.64 -4.82 12.72
C ARG A 132 -2.09 -3.57 13.41
N THR A 133 -2.80 -3.13 14.44
CA THR A 133 -2.31 -2.15 15.39
C THR A 133 -2.22 -2.79 16.77
N GLU A 134 -0.99 -2.90 17.27
CA GLU A 134 -0.61 -3.49 18.55
C GLU A 134 -1.30 -2.83 19.74
N LEU A 135 -1.48 -1.51 19.64
CA LEU A 135 -1.88 -0.63 20.74
C LEU A 135 -3.41 -0.43 20.77
N PRO A 136 -4.09 -0.75 21.89
CA PRO A 136 -5.47 -0.34 22.12
C PRO A 136 -5.69 1.16 22.06
N LYS A 137 -4.67 1.92 22.48
CA LYS A 137 -4.59 3.36 22.26
C LYS A 137 -3.18 3.72 21.84
N PHE A 138 -3.04 4.41 20.71
CA PHE A 138 -1.77 5.00 20.30
C PHE A 138 -1.87 6.53 20.38
N CYS A 139 -0.85 7.14 20.97
CA CYS A 139 -0.91 8.53 21.39
C CYS A 139 -0.25 9.47 20.38
N GLY A 140 -0.83 10.66 20.21
CA GLY A 140 -0.23 11.71 19.39
C GLY A 140 -0.19 11.39 17.89
N PHE A 141 -1.28 10.85 17.33
CA PHE A 141 -1.41 10.63 15.89
C PHE A 141 -1.14 11.94 15.13
N PRO A 142 -0.16 11.99 14.21
CA PRO A 142 0.34 13.23 13.63
C PRO A 142 -0.55 13.79 12.51
N GLY A 143 -1.84 13.44 12.50
CA GLY A 143 -2.83 13.89 11.52
C GLY A 143 -3.10 15.39 11.57
N THR A 144 -2.85 16.06 12.70
CA THR A 144 -3.01 17.52 12.86
C THR A 144 -1.68 18.17 13.26
N THR A 145 -1.51 19.46 12.92
CA THR A 145 -0.31 20.24 13.30
C THR A 145 -0.34 20.68 14.77
N SER A 146 -1.54 20.97 15.28
CA SER A 146 -1.80 21.39 16.65
C SER A 146 -2.75 20.39 17.28
N SER A 147 -2.40 19.91 18.48
CA SER A 147 -3.20 18.94 19.24
C SER A 147 -3.42 17.62 18.48
N PRO A 148 -2.35 16.83 18.25
CA PRO A 148 -2.48 15.51 17.63
C PRO A 148 -3.41 14.63 18.49
N PRO A 149 -4.45 14.01 17.90
CA PRO A 149 -5.38 13.19 18.68
C PRO A 149 -4.73 11.87 19.10
N ASP A 150 -5.20 11.33 20.22
CA ASP A 150 -4.99 9.92 20.53
C ASP A 150 -6.07 9.10 19.80
N LEU A 151 -5.67 7.95 19.27
CA LEU A 151 -6.58 7.04 18.58
C LEU A 151 -6.75 5.76 19.37
N THR A 152 -8.00 5.34 19.51
CA THR A 152 -8.45 4.07 20.08
C THR A 152 -8.63 3.06 18.95
N VAL A 153 -8.29 1.81 19.22
CA VAL A 153 -8.24 0.73 18.25
C VAL A 153 -8.96 -0.51 18.79
N GLY A 154 -9.67 -1.22 17.92
CA GLY A 154 -10.21 -2.54 18.27
C GLY A 154 -10.81 -3.32 17.10
N PRO A 155 -11.12 -4.62 17.28
CA PRO A 155 -10.83 -5.45 18.45
C PRO A 155 -9.34 -5.84 18.54
N HIS A 156 -8.92 -6.43 19.66
CA HIS A 156 -7.56 -7.00 19.84
C HIS A 156 -7.60 -8.53 19.95
N PRO A 157 -6.47 -9.24 19.68
CA PRO A 157 -6.43 -10.70 19.59
C PRO A 157 -6.74 -11.45 20.89
N TRP A 158 -6.55 -10.83 22.06
CA TRP A 158 -6.72 -11.45 23.36
C TRP A 158 -7.93 -10.88 24.11
N LEU A 159 -8.56 -11.71 24.95
CA LEU A 159 -9.66 -11.29 25.80
C LEU A 159 -9.16 -10.44 26.97
N ARG A 160 -9.97 -9.44 27.35
CA ARG A 160 -9.79 -8.68 28.59
C ARG A 160 -10.67 -9.27 29.68
N THR A 161 -10.11 -10.16 30.49
CA THR A 161 -10.86 -10.89 31.51
C THR A 161 -10.72 -10.28 32.91
N GLY A 162 -9.68 -9.48 33.15
CA GLY A 162 -9.26 -9.16 34.52
C GLY A 162 -8.75 -10.42 35.27
N PRO A 163 -8.50 -10.32 36.59
CA PRO A 163 -8.84 -9.20 37.48
C PRO A 163 -8.00 -7.94 37.26
N GLY A 164 -8.51 -6.81 37.76
CA GLY A 164 -7.86 -5.51 37.71
C GLY A 164 -7.95 -4.81 36.35
N ASN A 165 -7.52 -3.54 36.34
CA ASN A 165 -7.53 -2.70 35.15
C ASN A 165 -6.11 -2.58 34.58
N ALA A 166 -6.02 -2.52 33.25
CA ALA A 166 -4.87 -2.11 32.47
C ALA A 166 -4.70 -0.57 32.53
N THR A 167 -3.59 -0.06 32.00
CA THR A 167 -3.25 1.37 32.05
C THR A 167 -4.16 2.26 31.22
N ASP A 168 -4.89 1.69 30.26
CA ASP A 168 -5.94 2.38 29.50
C ASP A 168 -7.29 2.46 30.24
N GLY A 169 -7.38 1.87 31.45
CA GLY A 169 -8.58 1.86 32.29
C GLY A 169 -9.53 0.69 32.03
N ALA A 170 -9.34 -0.09 30.96
CA ALA A 170 -10.12 -1.30 30.70
C ALA A 170 -9.58 -2.50 31.49
N LEU A 171 -10.29 -3.63 31.50
CA LEU A 171 -9.79 -4.85 32.17
C LEU A 171 -8.45 -5.30 31.57
N LYS A 172 -7.61 -5.91 32.41
CA LYS A 172 -6.36 -6.55 31.97
C LYS A 172 -6.64 -7.71 31.00
N PHE A 173 -5.71 -7.92 30.08
CA PHE A 173 -5.72 -9.04 29.14
C PHE A 173 -5.38 -10.37 29.80
N ASP A 174 -5.99 -11.45 29.31
CA ASP A 174 -5.51 -12.83 29.47
C ASP A 174 -4.93 -13.29 28.12
N LEU A 175 -3.61 -13.24 28.03
CA LEU A 175 -2.83 -13.55 26.83
C LEU A 175 -2.90 -15.03 26.43
N THR A 176 -3.48 -15.90 27.27
CA THR A 176 -3.74 -17.31 26.95
C THR A 176 -5.12 -17.54 26.34
N LYS A 177 -5.96 -16.50 26.25
CA LYS A 177 -7.32 -16.59 25.73
C LYS A 177 -7.55 -15.65 24.55
N PHE A 178 -7.77 -16.24 23.39
CA PHE A 178 -8.07 -15.50 22.18
C PHE A 178 -9.48 -14.92 22.17
N ASN A 179 -9.60 -13.70 21.65
CA ASN A 179 -10.85 -13.03 21.36
C ASN A 179 -11.35 -13.45 19.97
N GLN A 180 -12.32 -14.36 19.92
CA GLN A 180 -12.81 -14.92 18.66
C GLN A 180 -13.33 -13.86 17.68
N ASN A 181 -13.90 -12.75 18.17
CA ASN A 181 -14.36 -11.65 17.31
C ASN A 181 -13.24 -11.02 16.45
N PHE A 182 -12.00 -11.01 16.93
CA PHE A 182 -10.85 -10.55 16.14
C PHE A 182 -10.60 -11.47 14.95
N PHE A 183 -10.59 -12.78 15.19
CA PHE A 183 -10.31 -13.80 14.18
C PHE A 183 -11.48 -13.98 13.19
N ASP A 184 -12.72 -13.88 13.65
CA ASP A 184 -13.91 -13.89 12.79
C ASP A 184 -13.89 -12.70 11.83
N ARG A 185 -13.51 -11.52 12.32
CA ARG A 185 -13.32 -10.33 11.47
C ARG A 185 -12.20 -10.53 10.47
N LEU A 186 -11.04 -11.02 10.93
CA LEU A 186 -9.90 -11.31 10.05
C LEU A 186 -10.33 -12.23 8.90
N ARG A 187 -10.98 -13.36 9.22
CA ARG A 187 -11.49 -14.30 8.21
C ARG A 187 -12.49 -13.66 7.27
N THR A 188 -13.47 -12.92 7.80
CA THR A 188 -14.52 -12.26 7.01
C THR A 188 -13.93 -11.26 6.02
N ARG A 189 -12.98 -10.42 6.46
CA ARG A 189 -12.34 -9.42 5.60
C ARG A 189 -11.44 -10.07 4.54
N THR A 190 -10.67 -11.10 4.90
CA THR A 190 -9.87 -11.89 3.94
C THR A 190 -10.74 -12.55 2.87
N GLN A 191 -11.88 -13.13 3.26
CA GLN A 191 -12.83 -13.76 2.33
C GLN A 191 -13.51 -12.74 1.41
N ALA A 192 -13.85 -11.55 1.91
CA ALA A 192 -14.43 -10.50 1.08
C ALA A 192 -13.46 -10.06 -0.03
N LEU A 193 -12.16 -9.93 0.27
CA LEU A 193 -11.12 -9.68 -0.74
C LEU A 193 -10.97 -10.87 -1.71
N SER A 194 -10.98 -12.10 -1.19
CA SER A 194 -10.88 -13.33 -2.00
C SER A 194 -12.00 -13.41 -3.04
N ASN A 195 -13.25 -13.17 -2.61
CA ASN A 195 -14.42 -13.16 -3.47
C ASN A 195 -14.37 -12.08 -4.56
N ALA A 196 -13.64 -10.99 -4.31
CA ALA A 196 -13.40 -9.93 -5.28
C ALA A 196 -12.16 -10.19 -6.18
N GLY A 197 -11.48 -11.33 -6.04
CA GLY A 197 -10.26 -11.64 -6.78
C GLY A 197 -9.05 -10.82 -6.35
N ILE A 198 -9.02 -10.37 -5.09
CA ILE A 198 -7.97 -9.53 -4.51
C ILE A 198 -7.12 -10.37 -3.54
N TYR A 199 -5.81 -10.39 -3.80
CA TYR A 199 -4.81 -10.93 -2.87
C TYR A 199 -4.66 -9.99 -1.67
N VAL A 200 -4.30 -10.55 -0.52
CA VAL A 200 -4.20 -9.79 0.73
C VAL A 200 -2.94 -10.13 1.49
N GLY A 201 -2.13 -9.11 1.77
CA GLY A 201 -1.07 -9.19 2.76
C GLY A 201 -1.64 -9.02 4.16
N VAL A 202 -1.31 -9.93 5.08
CA VAL A 202 -1.75 -9.84 6.48
C VAL A 202 -0.56 -9.48 7.35
N TYR A 203 -0.56 -8.27 7.91
CA TYR A 203 0.41 -7.89 8.94
C TYR A 203 0.15 -8.68 10.21
N LEU A 204 1.10 -9.54 10.55
CA LEU A 204 1.12 -10.24 11.83
C LEU A 204 1.51 -9.28 12.95
N PHE A 205 2.39 -8.33 12.63
CA PHE A 205 2.83 -7.25 13.48
C PHE A 205 3.07 -6.02 12.60
N THR A 206 3.14 -4.83 13.18
CA THR A 206 3.79 -3.70 12.51
C THR A 206 5.11 -3.43 13.21
N GLY A 207 5.07 -2.99 14.47
CA GLY A 207 6.25 -2.56 15.22
C GLY A 207 6.40 -1.05 15.22
N GLU A 208 5.94 -0.33 14.18
CA GLU A 208 5.83 1.13 14.14
C GLU A 208 5.16 1.69 15.41
N TRP A 209 4.00 1.15 15.77
CA TRP A 209 3.22 1.60 16.92
C TRP A 209 4.02 1.52 18.23
N LEU A 210 4.86 0.50 18.35
CA LEU A 210 5.73 0.31 19.51
C LEU A 210 6.95 1.23 19.49
N ASN A 211 7.39 1.62 18.30
CA ASN A 211 8.58 2.41 18.11
C ASN A 211 8.34 3.90 18.40
N ILE A 212 7.17 4.44 18.02
CA ILE A 212 6.96 5.90 18.05
C ILE A 212 5.63 6.38 18.65
N PHE A 213 4.68 5.48 18.98
CA PHE A 213 3.34 5.87 19.46
C PHE A 213 2.94 5.33 20.83
N ARG A 214 3.90 4.83 21.62
CA ARG A 214 3.64 4.38 23.00
C ARG A 214 3.25 5.56 23.89
N CYS A 215 2.53 5.27 24.96
CA CYS A 215 2.28 6.22 26.05
C CYS A 215 1.87 5.47 27.32
N PRO A 216 1.99 6.07 28.53
CA PRO A 216 1.69 5.35 29.78
C PRO A 216 0.28 4.76 29.86
N ILE A 217 -0.67 5.28 29.09
CA ILE A 217 -2.09 4.89 29.07
C ILE A 217 -2.50 4.11 27.80
N ASP A 218 -1.53 3.51 27.09
CA ASP A 218 -1.75 2.84 25.80
C ASP A 218 -2.47 1.47 25.90
N GLY A 219 -2.45 0.85 27.08
CA GLY A 219 -3.04 -0.46 27.30
C GLY A 219 -2.33 -1.61 26.57
N TYR A 220 -1.09 -1.45 26.10
CA TYR A 220 -0.39 -2.46 25.31
C TYR A 220 -0.38 -3.84 26.01
N PRO A 221 -0.85 -4.94 25.37
CA PRO A 221 -1.06 -6.21 26.06
C PRO A 221 0.19 -6.84 26.70
N PHE A 222 1.38 -6.62 26.13
CA PHE A 222 2.63 -7.20 26.65
C PHE A 222 3.35 -6.32 27.69
N THR A 223 2.82 -5.14 28.03
CA THR A 223 3.32 -4.38 29.19
C THR A 223 2.86 -5.07 30.48
N GLY A 224 3.74 -5.21 31.48
CA GLY A 224 3.46 -5.89 32.76
C GLY A 224 2.19 -5.44 33.47
N ALA A 225 1.86 -4.16 33.38
CA ALA A 225 0.67 -3.61 34.00
C ALA A 225 -0.65 -4.07 33.33
N ASN A 226 -0.62 -4.57 32.10
CA ASN A 226 -1.81 -4.70 31.24
C ASN A 226 -2.31 -6.13 31.04
N ASN A 227 -1.60 -7.13 31.54
CA ASN A 227 -2.02 -8.53 31.48
C ASN A 227 -1.99 -9.21 32.86
N ILE A 228 -2.68 -10.34 32.98
CA ILE A 228 -2.70 -11.17 34.19
C ILE A 228 -1.66 -12.29 34.17
N ASN A 229 -0.94 -12.45 33.06
CA ASN A 229 -0.07 -13.59 32.78
C ASN A 229 1.37 -13.39 33.28
N GLY A 230 1.68 -12.21 33.86
CA GLY A 230 3.02 -11.88 34.34
C GLY A 230 4.03 -11.59 33.22
N ILE A 231 3.54 -11.22 32.03
CA ILE A 231 4.38 -10.87 30.87
C ILE A 231 4.72 -9.39 30.92
N ASP A 232 5.98 -9.05 30.70
CA ASP A 232 6.42 -7.65 30.67
C ASP A 232 7.42 -7.39 29.53
N ASP A 233 7.14 -6.40 28.70
CA ASP A 233 8.00 -5.91 27.62
C ASP A 233 9.07 -4.91 28.11
N GLY A 234 9.06 -4.56 29.40
CA GLY A 234 10.01 -3.67 30.02
C GLY A 234 9.78 -2.19 29.71
N TYR A 235 8.60 -1.83 29.22
CA TYR A 235 8.27 -0.44 28.90
C TYR A 235 8.27 0.46 30.15
N ALA A 236 9.17 1.45 30.16
CA ALA A 236 9.38 2.36 31.29
C ALA A 236 8.79 3.78 31.08
N GLY A 237 8.02 4.00 30.01
CA GLY A 237 7.42 5.29 29.64
C GLY A 237 8.07 5.95 28.42
N GLY A 238 7.53 7.10 28.01
CA GLY A 238 7.96 7.82 26.81
C GLY A 238 7.07 7.55 25.60
N SER A 239 7.61 7.71 24.39
CA SER A 239 6.91 7.44 23.13
C SER A 239 7.34 6.14 22.45
N ALA A 240 8.29 5.41 23.04
CA ALA A 240 8.92 4.21 22.46
C ALA A 240 9.06 3.10 23.50
N GLY A 241 8.79 1.87 23.10
CA GLY A 241 8.86 0.67 23.94
C GLY A 241 8.74 -0.57 23.07
N THR A 242 9.86 -1.19 22.73
CA THR A 242 9.97 -2.20 21.66
C THR A 242 10.51 -3.53 22.16
N GLY A 243 10.54 -3.76 23.47
CA GLY A 243 11.09 -4.98 24.08
C GLY A 243 10.38 -6.26 23.63
N SER A 244 9.13 -6.15 23.16
CA SER A 244 8.34 -7.23 22.57
C SER A 244 8.63 -7.50 21.09
N VAL A 245 9.50 -6.75 20.42
CA VAL A 245 9.92 -6.99 19.02
C VAL A 245 11.44 -6.90 18.78
N THR A 246 12.25 -6.76 19.84
CA THR A 246 13.72 -6.57 19.75
C THR A 246 14.54 -7.57 20.55
N MET A 247 13.94 -8.68 20.98
CA MET A 247 14.66 -9.78 21.63
C MET A 247 15.63 -10.45 20.65
N THR A 248 16.59 -11.18 21.20
CA THR A 248 17.64 -11.88 20.44
C THR A 248 17.66 -13.39 20.66
N ALA A 249 16.70 -13.90 21.43
CA ALA A 249 16.49 -15.32 21.70
C ALA A 249 15.03 -15.54 22.12
N PRO A 250 14.50 -16.79 22.01
CA PRO A 250 13.15 -17.09 22.43
C PRO A 250 12.92 -16.79 23.91
N ASN A 251 11.73 -16.28 24.24
CA ASN A 251 11.29 -15.99 25.60
C ASN A 251 9.77 -16.20 25.74
N ALA A 252 9.19 -15.83 26.89
CA ALA A 252 7.76 -15.98 27.11
C ALA A 252 6.89 -15.13 26.16
N ILE A 253 7.36 -13.94 25.75
CA ILE A 253 6.67 -13.09 24.78
C ILE A 253 6.65 -13.77 23.40
N THR A 254 7.79 -14.30 22.94
CA THR A 254 7.83 -15.01 21.64
C THR A 254 6.88 -16.20 21.64
N GLY A 255 6.80 -16.96 22.74
CA GLY A 255 5.84 -18.07 22.84
C GLY A 255 4.37 -17.64 22.66
N LEU A 256 3.99 -16.46 23.16
CA LEU A 256 2.64 -15.90 22.99
C LEU A 256 2.41 -15.31 21.59
N GLN A 257 3.45 -14.74 20.99
CA GLN A 257 3.44 -14.26 19.61
C GLN A 257 3.29 -15.43 18.63
N ASP A 258 4.06 -16.50 18.85
CA ASP A 258 4.00 -17.74 18.06
C ASP A 258 2.59 -18.33 18.13
N ALA A 259 2.03 -18.52 19.34
CA ALA A 259 0.64 -18.99 19.49
C ALA A 259 -0.40 -18.09 18.79
N TYR A 260 -0.18 -16.76 18.78
CA TYR A 260 -1.03 -15.83 18.04
C TYR A 260 -0.90 -16.03 16.52
N VAL A 261 0.33 -16.16 16.01
CA VAL A 261 0.61 -16.41 14.59
C VAL A 261 0.01 -17.75 14.15
N GLU A 262 0.17 -18.81 14.95
CA GLU A 262 -0.46 -20.11 14.72
C GLU A 262 -1.98 -19.98 14.60
N LYS A 263 -2.63 -19.24 15.52
CA LYS A 263 -4.08 -19.00 15.47
C LYS A 263 -4.50 -18.19 14.24
N VAL A 264 -3.70 -17.20 13.80
CA VAL A 264 -3.94 -16.47 12.55
C VAL A 264 -3.85 -17.40 11.34
N ILE A 265 -2.82 -18.24 11.28
CA ILE A 265 -2.63 -19.23 10.20
C ILE A 265 -3.81 -20.20 10.20
N ASP A 266 -4.19 -20.79 11.33
CA ASP A 266 -5.35 -21.69 11.45
C ASP A 266 -6.66 -21.05 10.98
N THR A 267 -6.78 -19.74 11.16
CA THR A 267 -7.98 -18.99 10.77
C THR A 267 -8.07 -18.79 9.26
N LEU A 268 -6.94 -18.77 8.54
CA LEU A 268 -6.87 -18.33 7.14
C LEU A 268 -6.20 -19.32 6.18
N ASN A 269 -5.59 -20.41 6.66
CA ASN A 269 -4.72 -21.24 5.83
C ASN A 269 -5.47 -21.86 4.62
N ASP A 270 -6.77 -22.12 4.74
CA ASP A 270 -7.59 -22.61 3.62
C ASP A 270 -7.85 -21.56 2.53
N LEU A 271 -7.54 -20.28 2.76
CA LEU A 271 -7.81 -19.19 1.83
C LEU A 271 -6.59 -18.93 0.92
N PRO A 272 -6.70 -19.13 -0.40
CA PRO A 272 -5.56 -19.10 -1.31
C PRO A 272 -5.04 -17.69 -1.63
N ASN A 273 -5.77 -16.65 -1.24
CA ASN A 273 -5.45 -15.26 -1.58
C ASN A 273 -4.52 -14.57 -0.55
N VAL A 274 -3.98 -15.32 0.42
CA VAL A 274 -3.20 -14.78 1.53
C VAL A 274 -1.71 -14.70 1.21
N LEU A 275 -1.08 -13.60 1.64
CA LEU A 275 0.35 -13.45 1.82
C LEU A 275 0.60 -13.01 3.27
N TRP A 276 1.61 -13.58 3.92
CA TRP A 276 2.02 -13.12 5.25
C TRP A 276 2.98 -11.95 5.10
N ILE A 277 2.96 -11.01 6.04
CA ILE A 277 4.02 -10.01 6.21
C ILE A 277 4.29 -9.82 7.69
N VAL A 278 5.55 -10.01 8.08
CA VAL A 278 5.90 -10.15 9.50
C VAL A 278 5.70 -8.85 10.25
N SER A 279 6.34 -7.78 9.79
CA SER A 279 6.38 -6.49 10.48
C SER A 279 6.42 -5.33 9.50
N GLU A 280 5.98 -4.16 9.96
CA GLU A 280 5.99 -2.87 9.28
C GLU A 280 6.69 -1.82 10.13
N GLU A 281 7.80 -1.28 9.62
CA GLU A 281 8.57 -0.25 10.29
C GLU A 281 8.99 -0.64 11.73
N ALA A 282 9.32 -1.92 11.91
CA ALA A 282 9.95 -2.37 13.14
C ALA A 282 11.35 -1.73 13.32
N PRO A 283 11.88 -1.64 14.55
CA PRO A 283 13.21 -1.10 14.80
C PRO A 283 14.33 -1.90 14.09
N PRO A 284 15.48 -1.30 13.73
CA PRO A 284 16.56 -1.96 13.00
C PRO A 284 17.20 -3.14 13.74
N ASN A 285 17.10 -3.19 15.07
CA ASN A 285 17.60 -4.30 15.90
C ASN A 285 16.60 -5.45 16.08
N SER A 286 15.48 -5.46 15.36
CA SER A 286 14.47 -6.53 15.37
C SER A 286 14.79 -7.72 14.44
N THR A 287 16.00 -7.79 13.89
CA THR A 287 16.35 -8.75 12.81
C THR A 287 16.26 -10.22 13.23
N TRP A 288 16.68 -10.55 14.46
CA TRP A 288 16.50 -11.89 15.00
C TRP A 288 15.02 -12.25 15.10
N TRP A 289 14.20 -11.35 15.63
CA TRP A 289 12.77 -11.57 15.84
C TRP A 289 12.01 -11.74 14.52
N ASN A 290 12.30 -10.89 13.52
CA ASN A 290 11.77 -11.05 12.17
C ASN A 290 12.17 -12.40 11.55
N SER A 291 13.44 -12.81 11.71
CA SER A 291 13.93 -14.10 11.20
C SER A 291 13.27 -15.29 11.90
N HIS A 292 13.04 -15.19 13.21
CA HIS A 292 12.29 -16.17 14.00
C HIS A 292 10.87 -16.32 13.46
N GLN A 293 10.14 -15.21 13.28
CA GLN A 293 8.77 -15.23 12.77
C GLN A 293 8.68 -15.79 11.34
N ILE A 294 9.58 -15.41 10.43
CA ILE A 294 9.66 -16.00 9.08
C ILE A 294 9.83 -17.53 9.16
N SER A 295 10.75 -18.00 10.00
CA SER A 295 11.00 -19.43 10.18
C SER A 295 9.81 -20.15 10.81
N HIS A 296 9.18 -19.54 11.81
CA HIS A 296 8.06 -20.10 12.54
C HIS A 296 6.83 -20.28 11.64
N ILE A 297 6.46 -19.25 10.86
CA ILE A 297 5.35 -19.30 9.88
C ILE A 297 5.57 -20.46 8.90
N ARG A 298 6.76 -20.53 8.28
CA ARG A 298 7.08 -21.60 7.33
C ARG A 298 7.00 -22.99 7.96
N SER A 299 7.54 -23.14 9.17
CA SER A 299 7.48 -24.40 9.90
C SER A 299 6.04 -24.81 10.19
N TYR A 300 5.21 -23.88 10.64
CA TYR A 300 3.83 -24.15 11.01
C TYR A 300 2.93 -24.46 9.79
N GLU A 301 3.13 -23.77 8.66
CA GLU A 301 2.40 -24.04 7.41
C GLU A 301 2.89 -25.30 6.67
N SER A 302 4.09 -25.80 6.95
CA SER A 302 4.65 -26.98 6.26
C SER A 302 3.78 -28.25 6.40
N GLY A 303 3.01 -28.34 7.48
CA GLY A 303 2.06 -29.43 7.73
C GLY A 303 0.62 -29.14 7.33
N LYS A 304 0.35 -28.04 6.62
CA LYS A 304 -1.01 -27.58 6.27
C LYS A 304 -1.29 -27.65 4.75
N PRO A 305 -2.55 -27.54 4.30
CA PRO A 305 -2.88 -27.59 2.88
C PRO A 305 -2.20 -26.52 2.03
N HIS A 306 -2.08 -25.29 2.53
CA HIS A 306 -1.46 -24.19 1.81
C HIS A 306 -0.18 -23.71 2.50
N GLN A 307 0.80 -23.32 1.68
CA GLN A 307 2.00 -22.61 2.09
C GLN A 307 2.00 -21.25 1.39
N HIS A 308 1.75 -20.19 2.14
CA HIS A 308 1.64 -18.84 1.59
C HIS A 308 3.00 -18.13 1.57
N PRO A 309 3.22 -17.18 0.63
CA PRO A 309 4.42 -16.35 0.64
C PRO A 309 4.56 -15.55 1.94
N VAL A 310 5.78 -15.51 2.50
CA VAL A 310 6.10 -14.74 3.72
C VAL A 310 6.88 -13.48 3.36
N GLY A 311 6.42 -12.33 3.85
CA GLY A 311 6.95 -11.01 3.52
C GLY A 311 7.72 -10.36 4.66
N TYR A 312 8.64 -9.46 4.29
CA TYR A 312 9.39 -8.62 5.24
C TYR A 312 9.46 -7.16 4.74
N ALA A 313 8.87 -6.24 5.50
CA ALA A 313 8.82 -4.82 5.16
C ALA A 313 10.01 -4.02 5.71
N ALA A 314 10.02 -2.73 5.39
CA ALA A 314 11.04 -1.79 5.81
C ALA A 314 11.17 -1.74 7.34
N LEU A 315 12.41 -1.53 7.78
CA LEU A 315 12.72 -1.19 9.17
C LEU A 315 12.86 0.33 9.27
N ILE A 316 12.50 0.92 10.40
CA ILE A 316 12.61 2.37 10.62
C ILE A 316 13.56 2.71 11.76
N GLY A 317 14.39 3.72 11.52
CA GLY A 317 15.35 4.26 12.49
C GLY A 317 16.80 4.19 12.00
N PRO A 318 17.74 4.81 12.73
CA PRO A 318 19.14 4.86 12.33
C PRO A 318 19.74 3.45 12.14
N GLY A 319 20.37 3.22 10.98
CA GLY A 319 20.97 1.93 10.64
C GLY A 319 20.06 0.96 9.88
N SER A 320 18.80 1.34 9.62
CA SER A 320 17.90 0.56 8.75
C SER A 320 18.43 0.49 7.31
N SER A 321 18.24 -0.65 6.65
CA SER A 321 18.74 -0.90 5.30
C SER A 321 17.91 -1.94 4.58
N ASP A 322 17.56 -1.67 3.32
CA ASP A 322 16.86 -2.62 2.44
C ASP A 322 17.66 -3.93 2.24
N THR A 323 18.99 -3.88 2.37
CA THR A 323 19.86 -5.07 2.31
C THR A 323 19.49 -6.11 3.38
N THR A 324 19.00 -5.68 4.55
CA THR A 324 18.52 -6.58 5.59
C THR A 324 17.33 -7.41 5.09
N LEU A 325 16.42 -6.79 4.35
CA LEU A 325 15.24 -7.44 3.79
C LEU A 325 15.66 -8.44 2.70
N TYR A 326 16.56 -8.02 1.80
CA TYR A 326 17.05 -8.87 0.70
C TYR A 326 17.85 -10.09 1.18
N ASN A 327 18.55 -9.97 2.31
CA ASN A 327 19.29 -11.07 2.93
C ASN A 327 18.43 -11.99 3.80
N SER A 328 17.16 -11.67 4.03
CA SER A 328 16.26 -12.49 4.85
C SER A 328 15.77 -13.75 4.13
N ASN A 329 15.11 -14.67 4.83
CA ASN A 329 14.44 -15.83 4.22
C ASN A 329 12.98 -15.55 3.81
N ALA A 330 12.57 -14.29 3.65
CA ALA A 330 11.25 -13.94 3.13
C ALA A 330 11.11 -14.33 1.64
N ASP A 331 9.90 -14.51 1.13
CA ASP A 331 9.60 -14.68 -0.30
C ASP A 331 9.45 -13.32 -1.01
N TRP A 332 9.00 -12.31 -0.29
CA TRP A 332 8.78 -10.97 -0.81
C TRP A 332 9.13 -9.88 0.20
N VAL A 333 9.32 -8.66 -0.30
CA VAL A 333 9.79 -7.51 0.49
C VAL A 333 9.09 -6.23 0.09
N ALA A 334 8.96 -5.32 1.06
CA ALA A 334 8.53 -3.94 0.86
C ALA A 334 9.66 -3.01 1.33
N PRO A 335 10.51 -2.50 0.42
CA PRO A 335 11.71 -1.74 0.78
C PRO A 335 11.45 -0.24 0.95
N SER A 336 12.36 0.44 1.65
CA SER A 336 12.32 1.90 1.88
C SER A 336 12.80 2.74 0.70
N VAL A 337 13.48 2.14 -0.29
CA VAL A 337 13.94 2.89 -1.46
C VAL A 337 12.77 3.38 -2.32
N ARG A 338 12.77 4.68 -2.67
CA ARG A 338 11.70 5.31 -3.46
C ARG A 338 11.47 4.68 -4.83
N ILE A 339 12.54 4.34 -5.55
CA ILE A 339 12.44 3.56 -6.80
C ILE A 339 13.30 2.31 -6.61
N SER A 340 12.64 1.16 -6.55
CA SER A 340 13.29 -0.12 -6.32
C SER A 340 14.28 -0.47 -7.44
N PRO A 341 15.39 -1.17 -7.11
CA PRO A 341 16.35 -1.66 -8.09
C PRO A 341 15.70 -2.67 -9.05
N SER A 342 16.38 -3.00 -10.15
CA SER A 342 15.89 -4.00 -11.10
C SER A 342 15.69 -5.39 -10.49
N THR A 343 16.45 -5.70 -9.44
CA THR A 343 16.38 -6.97 -8.70
C THR A 343 16.57 -6.75 -7.21
N SER A 344 15.79 -7.43 -6.38
CA SER A 344 15.92 -7.45 -4.92
C SER A 344 16.52 -8.77 -4.46
N CYS A 345 17.84 -8.95 -4.66
CA CYS A 345 18.54 -10.19 -4.33
C CYS A 345 19.58 -9.98 -3.22
N GLY A 346 19.78 -11.02 -2.42
CA GLY A 346 20.74 -11.07 -1.33
C GLY A 346 21.15 -12.50 -1.01
N ASN A 347 21.60 -12.73 0.21
CA ASN A 347 22.13 -14.03 0.67
C ASN A 347 21.08 -14.95 1.31
N GLY A 348 19.82 -14.53 1.35
CA GLY A 348 18.73 -15.32 1.92
C GLY A 348 18.18 -16.38 0.97
N ASN A 349 17.18 -17.14 1.42
CA ASN A 349 16.48 -18.13 0.60
C ASN A 349 14.97 -17.82 0.52
N PRO A 350 14.38 -17.62 -0.67
CA PRO A 350 15.02 -17.57 -2.00
C PRO A 350 16.05 -16.43 -2.15
N ALA A 351 17.04 -16.55 -3.05
CA ALA A 351 18.07 -15.50 -3.19
C ALA A 351 17.49 -14.14 -3.62
N CYS A 352 16.47 -14.16 -4.47
CA CYS A 352 15.77 -12.96 -4.93
C CYS A 352 14.34 -12.93 -4.39
N LYS A 353 13.86 -11.74 -4.09
CA LYS A 353 12.57 -11.46 -3.47
C LYS A 353 11.66 -10.77 -4.48
N VAL A 354 10.39 -11.14 -4.49
CA VAL A 354 9.37 -10.30 -5.12
C VAL A 354 9.30 -8.97 -4.37
N ASN A 355 9.38 -7.85 -5.10
CA ASN A 355 9.44 -6.52 -4.52
C ASN A 355 8.12 -5.79 -4.75
N ILE A 356 7.40 -5.54 -3.65
CA ILE A 356 6.16 -4.78 -3.63
C ILE A 356 6.46 -3.47 -2.93
N ASN A 357 6.76 -2.44 -3.70
CA ASN A 357 7.18 -1.15 -3.18
C ASN A 357 5.98 -0.40 -2.59
N ASP A 358 5.88 -0.41 -1.27
CA ASP A 358 4.84 0.30 -0.50
C ASP A 358 5.24 1.76 -0.28
N SER A 359 4.36 2.67 -0.70
CA SER A 359 4.59 4.11 -0.58
C SER A 359 4.59 4.62 0.86
N ASP A 360 4.16 3.83 1.86
CA ASP A 360 4.19 4.26 3.27
C ASP A 360 5.61 4.69 3.70
N HIS A 361 6.58 3.80 3.47
CA HIS A 361 7.98 4.00 3.82
C HIS A 361 8.85 4.45 2.63
N SER A 362 8.44 4.21 1.39
CA SER A 362 9.27 4.53 0.21
C SER A 362 8.97 5.90 -0.40
N TYR A 363 7.80 6.47 -0.10
CA TYR A 363 7.37 7.76 -0.66
C TYR A 363 6.61 8.61 0.35
N TRP A 364 7.19 8.71 1.55
CA TRP A 364 6.80 9.72 2.52
C TRP A 364 6.74 11.12 1.88
N GLU A 365 5.73 11.91 2.25
CA GLU A 365 5.41 13.25 1.70
C GLU A 365 4.90 13.32 0.26
N MET A 366 4.45 12.21 -0.34
CA MET A 366 3.85 12.23 -1.69
C MET A 366 2.64 13.19 -1.86
N TRP A 367 2.04 13.67 -0.77
CA TRP A 367 0.99 14.70 -0.80
C TRP A 367 1.50 16.09 -1.19
N LYS A 368 2.81 16.35 -1.06
CA LYS A 368 3.45 17.60 -1.50
C LYS A 368 3.74 17.62 -3.00
N ASP A 369 3.75 16.44 -3.62
CA ASP A 369 4.09 16.27 -5.03
C ASP A 369 2.84 16.37 -5.93
N THR A 370 3.06 16.82 -7.17
CA THR A 370 2.01 16.94 -8.18
C THR A 370 1.47 15.55 -8.58
N PRO A 371 0.25 15.46 -9.14
CA PRO A 371 -0.26 14.20 -9.69
C PRO A 371 0.71 13.51 -10.65
N GLN A 372 1.43 14.26 -11.49
CA GLN A 372 2.41 13.68 -12.42
C GLN A 372 3.63 13.09 -11.69
N GLN A 373 4.16 13.76 -10.66
CA GLN A 373 5.24 13.20 -9.85
C GLN A 373 4.81 11.93 -9.11
N ASN A 374 3.55 11.88 -8.65
CA ASN A 374 2.99 10.67 -8.05
C ASN A 374 2.89 9.54 -9.08
N ARG A 375 2.36 9.81 -10.29
CA ARG A 375 2.36 8.82 -11.39
C ARG A 375 3.78 8.35 -11.76
N ASN A 376 4.74 9.27 -11.77
CA ASN A 376 6.14 8.94 -12.04
C ASN A 376 6.66 7.89 -11.07
N TYR A 377 6.34 7.96 -9.78
CA TYR A 377 6.73 6.92 -8.83
C TYR A 377 6.15 5.56 -9.19
N ALA A 378 4.85 5.48 -9.50
CA ALA A 378 4.19 4.21 -9.81
C ALA A 378 4.76 3.57 -11.09
N TRP A 379 4.80 4.33 -12.19
CA TRP A 379 5.30 3.82 -13.45
C TRP A 379 6.79 3.51 -13.40
N LYS A 380 7.62 4.34 -12.77
CA LYS A 380 9.07 4.07 -12.69
C LYS A 380 9.36 2.78 -11.92
N ASN A 381 8.68 2.53 -10.79
CA ASN A 381 8.83 1.25 -10.08
C ASN A 381 8.39 0.07 -10.96
N PHE A 382 7.27 0.18 -11.66
CA PHE A 382 6.85 -0.86 -12.59
C PHE A 382 7.88 -1.10 -13.71
N LEU A 383 8.43 -0.05 -14.29
CA LEU A 383 9.41 -0.14 -15.37
C LEU A 383 10.80 -0.61 -14.91
N THR A 384 11.09 -0.56 -13.60
CA THR A 384 12.24 -1.25 -13.00
C THR A 384 11.89 -2.68 -12.57
N GLY A 385 10.72 -3.20 -12.94
CA GLY A 385 10.30 -4.57 -12.66
C GLY A 385 9.71 -4.77 -11.27
N ASN A 386 9.33 -3.72 -10.57
CA ASN A 386 8.81 -3.79 -9.21
C ASN A 386 7.32 -3.50 -9.17
N GLN A 387 6.67 -4.01 -8.14
CA GLN A 387 5.25 -3.85 -7.94
C GLN A 387 5.01 -2.62 -7.05
N VAL A 388 3.80 -2.06 -7.06
CA VAL A 388 3.53 -0.80 -6.35
C VAL A 388 2.28 -0.94 -5.51
N LEU A 389 2.42 -0.60 -4.24
CA LEU A 389 1.34 -0.53 -3.28
C LEU A 389 1.23 0.89 -2.74
N PHE A 390 0.02 1.41 -2.67
CA PHE A 390 -0.25 2.76 -2.20
C PHE A 390 -0.71 2.73 -0.76
N MET A 391 0.03 3.42 0.09
CA MET A 391 -0.46 3.85 1.39
C MET A 391 -1.51 4.94 1.27
N ASP A 392 -2.72 4.50 0.98
CA ASP A 392 -3.88 5.32 0.77
C ASP A 392 -4.41 5.81 2.11
N PRO A 393 -4.58 7.12 2.33
CA PRO A 393 -5.21 7.55 3.56
C PRO A 393 -6.69 7.13 3.63
N TYR A 394 -7.31 6.76 2.51
CA TYR A 394 -8.70 6.32 2.37
C TYR A 394 -9.65 7.22 3.16
N VAL A 395 -10.16 6.75 4.30
CA VAL A 395 -11.05 7.52 5.18
C VAL A 395 -10.39 8.01 6.46
N VAL A 396 -9.12 7.70 6.73
CA VAL A 396 -8.42 8.21 7.92
C VAL A 396 -8.13 9.71 7.73
N TYR A 397 -8.72 10.54 8.58
CA TYR A 397 -8.58 11.99 8.47
C TYR A 397 -7.16 12.43 8.81
N TYR A 398 -6.49 13.07 7.85
CA TYR A 398 -5.10 13.50 7.98
C TYR A 398 -4.91 14.87 7.33
N PRO A 399 -5.46 15.95 7.93
CA PRO A 399 -5.43 17.28 7.32
C PRO A 399 -4.05 17.92 7.33
N ARG A 400 -3.13 17.45 8.17
CA ARG A 400 -1.76 17.96 8.20
C ARG A 400 -1.16 17.84 6.80
N GLU A 401 -0.69 18.98 6.31
CA GLU A 401 -0.08 19.13 4.99
C GLU A 401 -1.01 18.70 3.83
N HIS A 402 -2.32 18.70 4.06
CA HIS A 402 -3.35 18.32 3.09
C HIS A 402 -3.22 16.86 2.60
N ARG A 403 -2.77 15.93 3.46
CA ARG A 403 -2.65 14.50 3.11
C ARG A 403 -4.00 13.84 2.83
N ASN A 404 -5.01 14.09 3.67
CA ASN A 404 -6.37 13.59 3.47
C ASN A 404 -7.40 14.53 4.10
N LEU A 405 -8.28 15.10 3.26
CA LEU A 405 -9.24 16.12 3.68
C LEU A 405 -10.68 15.64 3.47
N CYS A 406 -11.54 15.97 4.43
CA CYS A 406 -12.97 15.87 4.30
C CYS A 406 -13.66 16.96 5.11
N ALA A 407 -14.88 17.34 4.73
CA ALA A 407 -15.57 18.50 5.31
C ALA A 407 -15.99 18.30 6.78
N SER A 408 -16.30 17.07 7.18
CA SER A 408 -16.85 16.78 8.52
C SER A 408 -16.39 15.41 9.01
N PRO A 409 -15.11 15.26 9.36
CA PRO A 409 -14.62 14.03 9.97
C PRO A 409 -15.30 13.81 11.32
N THR A 410 -15.61 12.56 11.63
CA THR A 410 -16.12 12.14 12.94
C THR A 410 -15.09 11.22 13.57
N ASP A 411 -14.63 11.54 14.77
CA ASP A 411 -13.61 10.77 15.50
C ASP A 411 -12.36 10.44 14.67
N ALA A 412 -11.86 11.43 13.93
CA ALA A 412 -10.74 11.32 13.00
C ALA A 412 -10.98 10.40 11.77
N ILE A 413 -12.23 10.12 11.42
CA ILE A 413 -12.61 9.32 10.26
C ILE A 413 -13.55 10.12 9.34
N CYS A 414 -13.21 10.16 8.06
CA CYS A 414 -14.00 10.75 6.98
C CYS A 414 -15.14 9.83 6.55
N SER A 415 -16.21 10.41 6.01
CA SER A 415 -17.36 9.66 5.48
C SER A 415 -17.13 9.08 4.08
N SER A 416 -16.13 9.58 3.35
CA SER A 416 -15.78 9.12 2.00
C SER A 416 -14.30 9.35 1.72
N PRO A 417 -13.70 8.61 0.77
CA PRO A 417 -12.32 8.84 0.33
C PRO A 417 -12.13 10.18 -0.36
N ASP A 418 -10.94 10.76 -0.21
CA ASP A 418 -10.55 12.00 -0.92
C ASP A 418 -10.22 11.69 -2.40
N ALA A 419 -10.92 12.36 -3.32
CA ALA A 419 -10.75 12.19 -4.76
C ALA A 419 -9.40 12.73 -5.29
N ARG A 420 -8.65 13.50 -4.50
CA ARG A 420 -7.29 13.95 -4.83
C ARG A 420 -6.37 12.80 -5.25
N TRP A 421 -6.62 11.61 -4.71
CA TRP A 421 -5.81 10.42 -4.92
C TRP A 421 -6.26 9.56 -6.10
N ASP A 422 -7.43 9.82 -6.70
CA ASP A 422 -7.99 8.98 -7.78
C ASP A 422 -7.06 8.85 -8.98
N ASN A 423 -6.33 9.91 -9.32
CA ASN A 423 -5.35 9.82 -10.40
C ASN A 423 -4.24 8.80 -10.09
N PHE A 424 -3.74 8.73 -8.86
CA PHE A 424 -2.74 7.74 -8.47
C PHE A 424 -3.36 6.34 -8.36
N ARG A 425 -4.52 6.21 -7.70
CA ARG A 425 -5.29 4.95 -7.57
C ARG A 425 -5.56 4.30 -8.93
N ASN A 426 -6.02 5.08 -9.90
CA ASN A 426 -6.30 4.60 -11.25
C ASN A 426 -5.04 4.12 -11.97
N ASN A 427 -3.89 4.77 -11.76
CA ASN A 427 -2.65 4.38 -12.40
C ASN A 427 -2.14 3.00 -11.94
N LEU A 428 -2.43 2.59 -10.71
CA LEU A 428 -2.15 1.22 -10.25
C LEU A 428 -2.98 0.19 -11.03
N GLY A 429 -4.27 0.48 -11.26
CA GLY A 429 -5.12 -0.34 -12.13
C GLY A 429 -4.67 -0.33 -13.60
N TYR A 430 -4.17 0.80 -14.10
CA TYR A 430 -3.62 0.90 -15.45
C TYR A 430 -2.33 0.08 -15.60
N ILE A 431 -1.46 0.08 -14.60
CA ILE A 431 -0.27 -0.78 -14.55
C ILE A 431 -0.69 -2.25 -14.59
N LEU A 432 -1.72 -2.66 -13.82
CA LEU A 432 -2.27 -4.01 -13.91
C LEU A 432 -2.80 -4.35 -15.31
N ARG A 433 -3.52 -3.42 -15.96
CA ARG A 433 -3.98 -3.57 -17.35
C ARG A 433 -2.81 -3.81 -18.31
N TYR A 434 -1.72 -3.06 -18.20
CA TYR A 434 -0.54 -3.25 -19.05
C TYR A 434 0.23 -4.52 -18.72
N SER A 435 0.35 -4.88 -17.44
CA SER A 435 1.01 -6.11 -17.01
C SER A 435 0.41 -7.36 -17.66
N ARG A 436 -0.92 -7.37 -17.87
CA ARG A 436 -1.65 -8.46 -18.55
C ARG A 436 -1.43 -8.52 -20.07
N LYS A 437 -0.90 -7.45 -20.68
CA LYS A 437 -0.49 -7.46 -22.09
C LYS A 437 0.91 -8.07 -22.25
N LEU A 438 1.76 -7.89 -21.24
CA LEU A 438 3.15 -8.32 -21.26
C LEU A 438 3.31 -9.80 -21.00
N SER A 439 4.31 -10.42 -21.62
CA SER A 439 4.83 -11.71 -21.17
C SER A 439 5.69 -11.49 -19.91
N LEU A 440 5.04 -11.27 -18.76
CA LEU A 440 5.70 -11.00 -17.48
C LEU A 440 6.79 -12.03 -17.10
N GLY A 441 6.63 -13.29 -17.51
CA GLY A 441 7.66 -14.31 -17.29
C GLY A 441 8.98 -14.06 -18.04
N ASN A 442 8.95 -13.28 -19.13
CA ASN A 442 10.09 -13.05 -20.01
C ASN A 442 10.59 -11.60 -20.02
N VAL A 443 9.70 -10.62 -19.77
CA VAL A 443 10.13 -9.21 -19.76
C VAL A 443 11.02 -8.90 -18.56
N THR A 444 12.09 -8.18 -18.82
CA THR A 444 13.00 -7.68 -17.78
C THR A 444 13.20 -6.18 -17.93
N PRO A 445 13.68 -5.48 -16.89
CA PRO A 445 14.10 -4.08 -17.01
C PRO A 445 15.28 -3.96 -17.99
N ARG A 446 15.13 -3.12 -19.02
CA ARG A 446 16.08 -2.91 -20.12
C ARG A 446 16.27 -1.41 -20.37
N SER A 447 16.75 -0.68 -19.36
CA SER A 447 16.86 0.77 -19.36
C SER A 447 17.69 1.32 -20.53
N GLU A 448 18.64 0.53 -21.03
CA GLU A 448 19.50 0.87 -22.16
C GLU A 448 18.77 0.94 -23.51
N LEU A 449 17.55 0.36 -23.61
CA LEU A 449 16.78 0.34 -24.86
C LEU A 449 15.98 1.61 -25.11
N SER A 450 15.87 2.53 -24.15
CA SER A 450 15.16 3.79 -24.34
C SER A 450 15.93 4.96 -23.74
N SER A 451 15.96 6.10 -24.44
CA SER A 451 16.56 7.33 -23.90
C SER A 451 15.85 7.88 -22.67
N THR A 452 14.67 7.36 -22.32
CA THR A 452 13.95 7.67 -21.07
C THR A 452 14.58 6.99 -19.85
N GLY A 453 15.32 5.90 -20.05
CA GLY A 453 15.83 5.03 -18.99
C GLY A 453 14.81 4.07 -18.37
N TYR A 454 13.54 4.07 -18.82
CA TYR A 454 12.47 3.26 -18.25
C TYR A 454 11.83 2.37 -19.33
N CYS A 455 12.25 1.12 -19.40
CA CYS A 455 11.78 0.16 -20.38
C CYS A 455 11.72 -1.25 -19.77
N LEU A 456 10.57 -1.92 -19.91
CA LEU A 456 10.45 -3.38 -19.75
C LEU A 456 10.38 -3.98 -21.13
N ALA A 457 11.20 -4.99 -21.42
CA ALA A 457 11.18 -5.62 -22.73
C ALA A 457 11.61 -7.08 -22.69
N GLN A 458 11.11 -7.86 -23.65
CA GLN A 458 11.77 -9.06 -24.15
C GLN A 458 12.13 -8.82 -25.62
N THR A 459 13.37 -9.12 -25.98
CA THR A 459 13.92 -8.74 -27.29
C THR A 459 14.43 -9.94 -28.09
N PRO A 460 13.63 -11.00 -28.32
CA PRO A 460 13.96 -12.05 -29.28
C PRO A 460 13.97 -11.51 -30.72
N SER A 461 14.54 -12.29 -31.65
CA SER A 461 14.53 -11.96 -33.08
C SER A 461 13.14 -12.08 -33.75
N VAL A 462 12.18 -12.71 -33.07
CA VAL A 462 10.76 -12.83 -33.44
C VAL A 462 9.93 -12.72 -32.16
N GLY A 463 8.89 -11.88 -32.15
CA GLY A 463 7.98 -11.73 -31.00
C GLY A 463 8.41 -10.70 -29.96
N ALA A 464 9.27 -9.73 -30.31
CA ALA A 464 9.71 -8.72 -29.36
C ALA A 464 8.57 -7.82 -28.88
N GLU A 465 8.65 -7.42 -27.61
CA GLU A 465 7.75 -6.46 -26.99
C GLU A 465 8.50 -5.51 -26.07
N TYR A 466 7.99 -4.28 -25.98
CA TYR A 466 8.56 -3.19 -25.22
C TYR A 466 7.44 -2.39 -24.57
N LEU A 467 7.56 -2.11 -23.28
CA LEU A 467 6.79 -1.11 -22.57
C LEU A 467 7.75 -0.03 -22.09
N ILE A 468 7.53 1.21 -22.53
CA ILE A 468 8.38 2.35 -22.22
C ILE A 468 7.56 3.39 -21.47
N TYR A 469 8.13 4.01 -20.45
CA TYR A 469 7.55 5.15 -19.76
C TYR A 469 8.40 6.40 -19.97
N ALA A 470 7.78 7.49 -20.41
CA ALA A 470 8.39 8.80 -20.57
C ALA A 470 7.88 9.74 -19.46
N PRO A 471 8.60 9.91 -18.32
CA PRO A 471 8.11 10.63 -17.15
C PRO A 471 7.80 12.10 -17.39
N SER A 472 8.51 12.71 -18.35
CA SER A 472 8.37 14.13 -18.72
C SER A 472 7.53 14.32 -19.98
N GLY A 473 7.12 13.24 -20.64
CA GLY A 473 6.60 13.30 -22.01
C GLY A 473 7.69 13.69 -23.03
N GLY A 474 7.25 14.30 -24.13
CA GLY A 474 8.13 14.77 -25.20
C GLY A 474 8.74 13.63 -26.03
N SER A 475 9.63 13.99 -26.96
CA SER A 475 10.26 13.02 -27.87
C SER A 475 11.36 12.23 -27.17
N PHE A 476 11.45 10.95 -27.48
CA PHE A 476 12.51 10.05 -27.01
C PHE A 476 12.86 9.02 -28.09
N THR A 477 13.95 8.29 -27.90
CA THR A 477 14.36 7.21 -28.81
C THR A 477 14.25 5.83 -28.17
N VAL A 478 14.02 4.83 -29.00
CA VAL A 478 13.97 3.41 -28.62
C VAL A 478 14.86 2.59 -29.56
N ASN A 479 15.64 1.67 -29.01
CA ASN A 479 16.41 0.71 -29.78
C ASN A 479 15.54 -0.50 -30.14
N LEU A 480 15.23 -0.63 -31.43
CA LEU A 480 14.39 -1.68 -32.02
C LEU A 480 15.22 -2.67 -32.87
N SER A 481 16.54 -2.70 -32.71
CA SER A 481 17.45 -3.51 -33.55
C SER A 481 17.39 -5.01 -33.26
N ALA A 482 16.66 -5.43 -32.23
CA ALA A 482 16.58 -6.84 -31.82
C ALA A 482 15.89 -7.75 -32.85
N MET A 483 14.91 -7.23 -33.59
CA MET A 483 14.26 -7.94 -34.70
C MET A 483 14.73 -7.37 -36.04
N PRO A 484 14.71 -8.19 -37.12
CA PRO A 484 15.06 -7.72 -38.46
C PRO A 484 14.08 -6.64 -38.93
N GLY A 485 14.57 -5.68 -39.71
CA GLY A 485 13.78 -4.55 -40.22
C GLY A 485 12.66 -4.91 -41.21
N SER A 486 12.50 -6.19 -41.55
CA SER A 486 11.35 -6.72 -42.28
C SER A 486 10.13 -6.98 -41.39
N ARG A 487 10.28 -6.94 -40.05
CA ARG A 487 9.17 -7.10 -39.10
C ARG A 487 8.65 -5.74 -38.66
N ALA A 488 7.36 -5.69 -38.35
CA ALA A 488 6.67 -4.51 -37.86
C ALA A 488 6.23 -4.69 -36.41
N LEU A 489 6.28 -3.60 -35.64
CA LEU A 489 5.76 -3.48 -34.29
C LEU A 489 4.47 -2.65 -34.33
N ALA A 490 3.40 -3.17 -33.73
CA ALA A 490 2.21 -2.38 -33.45
C ALA A 490 2.55 -1.32 -32.40
N VAL A 491 1.93 -0.14 -32.51
CA VAL A 491 2.20 1.02 -31.65
C VAL A 491 0.94 1.41 -30.88
N GLU A 492 1.05 1.46 -29.56
CA GLU A 492 0.00 1.99 -28.69
C GLU A 492 0.57 3.04 -27.74
N TRP A 493 0.01 4.23 -27.77
CA TRP A 493 0.25 5.29 -26.79
C TRP A 493 -0.79 5.24 -25.68
N PHE A 494 -0.34 5.51 -24.46
CA PHE A 494 -1.22 5.62 -23.30
C PHE A 494 -0.90 6.85 -22.49
N ASN A 495 -1.96 7.61 -22.18
CA ASN A 495 -1.89 8.81 -21.37
C ASN A 495 -2.22 8.46 -19.90
N PRO A 496 -1.22 8.42 -19.00
CA PRO A 496 -1.41 8.11 -17.58
C PRO A 496 -2.29 9.11 -16.84
N SER A 497 -2.38 10.35 -17.32
CA SER A 497 -3.20 11.39 -16.69
C SER A 497 -4.70 11.18 -16.92
N THR A 498 -5.10 10.62 -18.07
CA THR A 498 -6.51 10.46 -18.47
C THR A 498 -6.98 9.02 -18.57
N GLY A 499 -6.06 8.04 -18.66
CA GLY A 499 -6.39 6.64 -18.92
C GLY A 499 -6.70 6.32 -20.40
N ALA A 500 -6.54 7.31 -21.30
CA ALA A 500 -6.82 7.14 -22.72
C ALA A 500 -5.70 6.41 -23.46
N THR A 501 -6.06 5.55 -24.42
CA THR A 501 -5.14 4.93 -25.37
C THR A 501 -5.32 5.51 -26.77
N VAL A 502 -4.22 5.71 -27.50
CA VAL A 502 -4.21 6.14 -28.91
C VAL A 502 -3.36 5.15 -29.70
N ALA A 503 -3.92 4.53 -30.73
CA ALA A 503 -3.15 3.69 -31.65
C ALA A 503 -2.25 4.57 -32.53
N GLY A 504 -1.01 4.15 -32.73
CA GLY A 504 -0.09 4.76 -33.70
C GLY A 504 0.04 3.90 -34.96
N ASP A 505 0.64 4.47 -36.01
CA ASP A 505 1.02 3.70 -37.18
C ASP A 505 2.09 2.66 -36.83
N PRO A 506 2.01 1.42 -37.35
CA PRO A 506 3.04 0.42 -37.15
C PRO A 506 4.41 0.91 -37.60
N VAL A 507 5.45 0.54 -36.86
CA VAL A 507 6.84 0.89 -37.17
C VAL A 507 7.64 -0.34 -37.54
N LEU A 508 8.57 -0.23 -38.48
CA LEU A 508 9.51 -1.30 -38.77
C LEU A 508 10.54 -1.41 -37.64
N SER A 509 10.98 -2.65 -37.37
CA SER A 509 12.09 -2.91 -36.45
C SER A 509 13.45 -2.60 -37.10
N GLY A 510 14.55 -2.98 -36.47
CA GLY A 510 15.90 -2.88 -37.03
C GLY A 510 16.63 -1.58 -36.71
N SER A 511 15.92 -0.48 -36.45
CA SER A 511 16.54 0.79 -36.07
C SER A 511 17.14 0.72 -34.66
N SER A 512 18.40 1.14 -34.51
CA SER A 512 19.04 1.26 -33.19
C SER A 512 18.61 2.51 -32.40
N ALA A 513 17.89 3.44 -33.05
CA ALA A 513 17.43 4.70 -32.46
C ALA A 513 16.19 5.22 -33.19
N GLN A 514 15.06 4.54 -33.02
CA GLN A 514 13.77 4.99 -33.55
C GLN A 514 13.21 6.11 -32.67
N ALA A 515 12.88 7.26 -33.25
CA ALA A 515 12.26 8.37 -32.54
C ALA A 515 10.75 8.16 -32.38
N PHE A 516 10.22 8.56 -31.22
CA PHE A 516 8.80 8.56 -30.89
C PHE A 516 8.42 9.84 -30.17
N THR A 517 7.22 10.35 -30.44
CA THR A 517 6.63 11.52 -29.77
C THR A 517 5.19 11.20 -29.38
N PRO A 518 4.79 11.32 -28.10
CA PRO A 518 3.42 11.14 -27.68
C PRO A 518 2.46 12.12 -28.39
N PRO A 519 1.26 11.69 -28.82
CA PRO A 519 0.28 12.57 -29.46
C PRO A 519 -0.49 13.47 -28.47
N PHE A 520 0.02 13.63 -27.26
CA PHE A 520 -0.55 14.42 -26.17
C PHE A 520 0.58 14.96 -25.26
N SER A 521 0.25 15.92 -24.40
CA SER A 521 1.18 16.48 -23.41
C SER A 521 1.20 15.69 -22.10
N GLY A 522 2.26 15.88 -21.31
CA GLY A 522 2.48 15.19 -20.05
C GLY A 522 3.24 13.87 -20.21
N ASP A 523 3.37 13.15 -19.10
CA ASP A 523 3.92 11.80 -19.08
C ASP A 523 3.16 10.86 -20.03
N ALA A 524 3.88 9.88 -20.58
CA ALA A 524 3.34 8.97 -21.57
C ALA A 524 3.88 7.56 -21.38
N THR A 525 3.07 6.56 -21.71
CA THR A 525 3.50 5.18 -21.87
C THR A 525 3.39 4.79 -23.34
N LEU A 526 4.41 4.10 -23.85
CA LEU A 526 4.46 3.55 -25.20
C LEU A 526 4.56 2.04 -25.10
N TYR A 527 3.63 1.32 -25.72
CA TYR A 527 3.68 -0.12 -25.88
C TYR A 527 3.95 -0.46 -27.35
N LEU A 528 5.00 -1.25 -27.58
CA LEU A 528 5.40 -1.75 -28.88
C LEU A 528 5.39 -3.27 -28.86
N VAL A 529 4.76 -3.92 -29.83
CA VAL A 529 4.67 -5.38 -29.85
C VAL A 529 4.64 -5.95 -31.27
N ASP A 530 5.38 -7.03 -31.48
CA ASP A 530 5.35 -7.83 -32.70
C ASP A 530 4.13 -8.75 -32.71
N THR A 531 2.97 -8.23 -33.12
CA THR A 531 1.70 -8.97 -33.07
C THR A 531 1.70 -10.28 -33.87
N ALA A 532 2.57 -10.41 -34.88
CA ALA A 532 2.68 -11.62 -35.69
C ALA A 532 3.48 -12.74 -35.02
N GLY A 533 4.36 -12.40 -34.06
CA GLY A 533 5.21 -13.35 -33.35
C GLY A 533 4.90 -13.48 -31.85
N HIS A 534 4.10 -12.58 -31.30
CA HIS A 534 3.88 -12.48 -29.86
C HIS A 534 2.91 -13.55 -29.34
N ALA A 535 3.39 -14.42 -28.47
CA ALA A 535 2.53 -15.25 -27.63
C ALA A 535 2.06 -14.42 -26.42
N THR A 536 0.79 -14.05 -26.36
CA THR A 536 0.24 -13.38 -25.17
C THR A 536 0.29 -14.32 -23.97
N SER A 537 0.53 -13.76 -22.79
CA SER A 537 0.30 -14.40 -21.49
C SER A 537 -1.22 -14.56 -21.29
N GLY A 538 -1.80 -15.58 -21.93
CA GLY A 538 -3.20 -15.97 -21.73
C GLY A 538 -3.98 -16.11 -23.03
N LYS A 539 -4.19 -17.36 -23.46
CA LYS A 539 -5.50 -17.72 -24.00
C LYS A 539 -6.43 -17.79 -22.78
N ARG A 540 -7.29 -16.78 -22.68
CA ARG A 540 -8.46 -16.57 -21.79
C ARG A 540 -8.64 -17.50 -20.60
#